data_AF-A0AA97F3N6-F1
#
_entry.id   AF-A0AA97F3N6-F1
#
_cell.length_a   1.000
_cell.length_b   1.000
_cell.length_c   1.000
_cell.angle_alpha   90.00
_cell.angle_beta   90.00
_cell.angle_gamma   90.00
#
_symmetry.space_group_name_H-M   'P 1'
#
loop_
_entity.id
_entity.type
_entity.pdbx_description
1 polymer ?
#
loop_
_entity_poly.entity_id
_entity_poly.type
_entity_poly.pdbx_seq_one_letter_code
_entity_poly.pdbx_strand_id
1 'polypeptide(L)'
;MLKEVDFQYVIKVLYADRAYDREKLYKLCNQYGIKTKIPPKNNAAEHPKLDYMAERNSAVKLIKSYDEDGIKKWKKEMSYGKRSYIESFFSRLKQTFGFSFRNKSETNREKELLVKCYLLNKFTDIGMAKFEIAS
;
A
#
# COMPACT_ATOMS: atom_id res chain seq x y z
N MET A 1 -20.58 -10.48 -3.30
CA MET A 1 -20.22 -9.51 -2.26
C MET A 1 -18.90 -9.95 -1.65
N LEU A 2 -17.90 -9.07 -1.58
CA LEU A 2 -16.68 -9.37 -0.83
C LEU A 2 -17.11 -9.60 0.62
N LYS A 3 -16.88 -10.80 1.15
CA LYS A 3 -17.13 -11.13 2.56
C LYS A 3 -16.37 -10.12 3.42
N GLU A 4 -16.97 -9.68 4.53
CA GLU A 4 -16.24 -8.93 5.55
C GLU A 4 -14.96 -9.71 5.88
N VAL A 5 -13.83 -9.04 5.69
CA VAL A 5 -12.54 -9.61 6.05
C VAL A 5 -12.47 -9.46 7.56
N ASP A 6 -12.65 -10.58 8.27
CA ASP A 6 -12.35 -10.65 9.69
C ASP A 6 -10.84 -10.43 9.85
N PHE A 7 -10.46 -9.19 10.13
CA PHE A 7 -9.07 -8.84 10.29
C PHE A 7 -8.58 -9.43 11.60
N GLN A 8 -7.79 -10.51 11.51
CA GLN A 8 -7.05 -11.03 12.66
C GLN A 8 -6.09 -9.99 13.29
N TYR A 9 -5.80 -8.89 12.58
CA TYR A 9 -4.86 -7.85 12.98
C TYR A 9 -5.48 -6.45 12.86
N VAL A 10 -5.27 -5.60 13.88
CA VAL A 10 -5.68 -4.20 13.84
C VAL A 10 -4.79 -3.43 12.85
N ILE A 11 -5.38 -2.99 11.74
CA ILE A 11 -4.70 -2.18 10.73
C ILE A 11 -4.56 -0.75 11.26
N LYS A 12 -3.33 -0.27 11.43
CA LYS A 12 -3.07 1.10 11.92
C LYS A 12 -2.93 2.12 10.80
N VAL A 13 -2.29 1.73 9.69
CA VAL A 13 -1.93 2.64 8.59
C VAL A 13 -2.09 1.93 7.25
N LEU A 14 -2.76 2.57 6.32
CA LEU A 14 -2.90 2.16 4.92
C LEU A 14 -1.98 2.99 4.02
N TYR A 15 -1.09 2.30 3.31
CA TYR A 15 -0.29 2.89 2.23
C TYR A 15 -0.90 2.46 0.90
N ALA A 16 -1.27 3.42 0.04
CA ALA A 16 -1.85 3.10 -1.26
C ALA A 16 -1.46 4.12 -2.34
N ASP A 17 -1.59 3.72 -3.60
CA ASP A 17 -1.32 4.59 -4.75
C ASP A 17 -2.34 5.71 -4.91
N ARG A 18 -1.94 6.73 -5.68
CA ARG A 18 -2.82 7.84 -6.09
C ARG A 18 -4.16 7.37 -6.69
N ALA A 19 -4.19 6.21 -7.34
CA ALA A 19 -5.42 5.63 -7.90
C ALA A 19 -6.50 5.35 -6.84
N TYR A 20 -6.08 5.19 -5.58
CA TYR A 20 -6.93 4.98 -4.42
C TYR A 20 -7.35 6.28 -3.72
N ASP A 21 -6.99 7.45 -4.26
CA ASP A 21 -7.51 8.75 -3.81
C ASP A 21 -9.02 8.87 -4.16
N ARG A 22 -9.85 8.22 -3.32
CA ARG A 22 -11.29 8.06 -3.50
C ARG A 22 -12.01 8.25 -2.17
N GLU A 23 -13.11 8.99 -2.20
CA GLU A 23 -13.89 9.34 -1.01
C GLU A 23 -14.39 8.14 -0.20
N LYS A 24 -14.91 7.12 -0.90
CA LYS A 24 -15.39 5.88 -0.26
C LYS A 24 -14.30 5.20 0.58
N LEU A 25 -13.04 5.26 0.15
CA LEU A 25 -11.93 4.64 0.87
C LEU A 25 -11.59 5.41 2.15
N TYR A 26 -11.51 6.74 2.08
CA TYR A 26 -11.25 7.56 3.27
C TYR A 26 -12.36 7.43 4.30
N LYS A 27 -13.63 7.40 3.85
CA LYS A 27 -14.78 7.17 4.73
C LYS A 27 -14.66 5.83 5.47
N LEU A 28 -14.32 4.76 4.74
CA LEU A 28 -14.12 3.43 5.31
C LEU A 28 -12.95 3.41 6.30
N CYS A 29 -11.81 3.99 5.93
CA CYS A 29 -10.64 4.06 6.80
C CYS A 29 -10.93 4.82 8.10
N ASN A 30 -11.66 5.93 8.01
CA ASN A 30 -12.10 6.69 9.19
C ASN A 30 -13.04 5.88 10.10
N GLN A 31 -13.97 5.09 9.53
CA GLN A 31 -14.85 4.20 10.30
C GLN A 31 -14.07 3.16 11.10
N TYR A 32 -12.96 2.65 10.54
CA TYR A 32 -12.09 1.67 11.20
C TYR A 32 -10.91 2.30 11.96
N GLY A 33 -10.82 3.63 12.05
CA GLY A 33 -9.71 4.32 12.71
C GLY A 33 -8.34 4.11 12.03
N ILE A 34 -8.32 3.77 10.74
CA ILE A 34 -7.13 3.50 9.95
C ILE A 34 -6.58 4.81 9.39
N LYS A 35 -5.32 5.13 9.67
CA LYS A 35 -4.65 6.28 9.06
C LYS A 35 -4.30 6.01 7.61
N THR A 36 -4.45 6.98 6.73
CA THR A 36 -4.22 6.86 5.29
C THR A 36 -2.98 7.64 4.86
N LYS A 37 -2.14 6.99 4.05
CA LYS A 37 -0.97 7.59 3.41
C LYS A 37 -1.08 7.35 1.92
N ILE A 38 -1.91 8.18 1.30
CA ILE A 38 -2.25 8.10 -0.12
C ILE A 38 -1.87 9.44 -0.75
N PRO A 39 -1.06 9.44 -1.83
CA PRO A 39 -0.73 10.68 -2.51
C PRO A 39 -1.99 11.22 -3.20
N PRO A 40 -2.37 12.48 -2.97
CA PRO A 40 -3.55 13.06 -3.61
C PRO A 40 -3.39 13.13 -5.13
N LYS A 41 -4.52 13.17 -5.83
CA LYS A 41 -4.56 13.43 -7.28
C LYS A 41 -3.97 14.80 -7.62
N ASN A 42 -3.50 14.93 -8.86
CA ASN A 42 -3.08 16.22 -9.40
C ASN A 42 -4.25 17.21 -9.28
N ASN A 43 -3.95 18.44 -8.85
CA ASN A 43 -4.94 19.49 -8.62
C ASN A 43 -6.04 19.15 -7.58
N ALA A 44 -5.74 18.25 -6.64
CA ALA A 44 -6.63 17.99 -5.52
C ALA A 44 -6.95 19.27 -4.74
N ALA A 45 -8.25 19.53 -4.54
CA ALA A 45 -8.76 20.54 -3.64
C ALA A 45 -9.06 19.95 -2.27
N GLU A 46 -9.12 20.83 -1.27
CA GLU A 46 -9.50 20.48 0.09
C GLU A 46 -11.02 20.30 0.19
N HIS A 47 -11.44 19.39 1.08
CA HIS A 47 -12.84 19.18 1.43
C HIS A 47 -13.06 19.57 2.90
N PRO A 48 -13.23 20.86 3.22
CA PRO A 48 -13.26 21.34 4.61
C PRO A 48 -14.51 20.90 5.38
N LYS A 49 -15.57 20.47 4.69
CA LYS A 49 -16.85 20.04 5.30
C LYS A 49 -16.89 18.56 5.67
N LEU A 50 -15.84 17.79 5.38
CA LEU A 50 -15.81 16.34 5.55
C LEU A 50 -14.68 15.95 6.51
N ASP A 51 -15.03 15.61 7.75
CA ASP A 51 -14.04 15.28 8.79
C ASP A 51 -13.16 14.09 8.41
N TYR A 52 -13.73 13.08 7.75
CA TYR A 52 -12.99 11.90 7.29
C TYR A 52 -12.01 12.19 6.14
N MET A 53 -12.02 13.41 5.58
CA MET A 53 -11.03 13.88 4.60
C MET A 53 -9.88 14.66 5.22
N ALA A 54 -9.85 14.84 6.54
CA ALA A 54 -8.85 15.66 7.22
C ALA A 54 -7.41 15.24 6.86
N GLU A 55 -7.11 13.94 6.84
CA GLU A 55 -5.77 13.45 6.50
C GLU A 55 -5.37 13.78 5.05
N ARG A 56 -6.31 13.62 4.11
CA ARG A 56 -6.12 14.01 2.71
C ARG A 56 -5.91 15.51 2.57
N ASN A 57 -6.72 16.32 3.27
CA ASN A 57 -6.61 17.78 3.25
C ASN A 57 -5.25 18.24 3.79
N SER A 58 -4.78 17.64 4.90
CA SER A 58 -3.44 17.88 5.44
C SER A 58 -2.34 17.53 4.44
N ALA A 59 -2.47 16.41 3.72
CA ALA A 59 -1.55 16.05 2.64
C ALA A 59 -1.56 17.08 1.50
N VAL A 60 -2.74 17.56 1.08
CA VAL A 60 -2.87 18.59 0.04
C VAL A 60 -2.23 19.91 0.49
N LYS A 61 -2.48 20.36 1.72
CA LYS A 61 -1.88 21.58 2.29
C LYS A 61 -0.37 21.49 2.32
N LEU A 62 0.17 20.37 2.85
CA LEU A 62 1.60 20.15 2.94
C LEU A 62 2.26 20.10 1.57
N ILE A 63 1.61 19.51 0.56
CA ILE A 63 2.15 19.51 -0.81
C ILE A 63 2.14 20.94 -1.40
N LYS A 64 1.08 21.72 -1.17
CA LYS A 64 0.97 23.10 -1.66
C LYS A 64 1.89 24.09 -0.96
N SER A 65 2.29 23.83 0.29
CA SER A 65 3.22 24.69 1.04
C SER A 65 4.65 24.64 0.53
N TYR A 66 4.95 23.79 -0.45
CA TYR A 66 6.27 23.71 -1.08
C TYR A 66 6.17 24.15 -2.54
N ASP A 67 7.02 25.09 -2.95
CA ASP A 67 7.00 25.71 -4.28
C ASP A 67 7.28 24.70 -5.41
N GLU A 68 8.44 24.06 -5.34
CA GLU A 68 8.85 22.99 -6.25
C GLU A 68 9.15 21.75 -5.39
N ASP A 69 8.71 20.56 -5.83
CA ASP A 69 8.90 19.28 -5.15
C ASP A 69 8.03 18.95 -3.91
N GLY A 70 6.87 19.59 -3.73
CA GLY A 70 5.99 19.31 -2.59
C GLY A 70 5.58 17.85 -2.42
N ILE A 71 5.36 17.11 -3.52
CA ILE A 71 5.07 15.67 -3.46
C ILE A 71 6.28 14.87 -2.96
N LYS A 72 7.51 15.21 -3.37
CA LYS A 72 8.71 14.49 -2.93
C LYS A 72 8.95 14.70 -1.44
N LYS A 73 8.77 15.94 -0.96
CA LYS A 73 8.88 16.28 0.47
C LYS A 73 7.80 15.56 1.29
N TRP A 74 6.54 15.60 0.84
CA TRP A 74 5.46 14.83 1.47
C TRP A 74 5.77 13.33 1.56
N LYS A 75 6.30 12.72 0.48
CA LYS A 75 6.68 11.29 0.48
C LYS A 75 7.75 10.99 1.52
N LYS A 76 8.72 11.90 1.71
CA LYS A 76 9.78 11.77 2.72
C LYS A 76 9.20 11.86 4.13
N GLU A 77 8.43 12.90 4.43
CA GLU A 77 7.84 13.12 5.75
C GLU A 77 6.87 12.00 6.16
N MET A 78 6.03 11.54 5.24
CA MET A 78 5.06 10.47 5.51
C MET A 78 5.69 9.07 5.52
N SER A 79 7.01 8.96 5.32
CA SER A 79 7.70 7.67 5.16
C SER A 79 7.00 6.79 4.10
N TYR A 80 6.60 7.40 2.98
CA TYR A 80 5.85 6.73 1.90
C TYR A 80 6.69 5.65 1.21
N GLY A 81 8.02 5.66 1.37
CA GLY A 81 8.91 4.60 0.86
C GLY A 81 8.56 3.18 1.33
N LYS A 82 7.82 3.02 2.43
CA LYS A 82 7.31 1.71 2.86
C LYS A 82 6.35 1.07 1.84
N ARG A 83 5.71 1.87 0.99
CA ARG A 83 4.87 1.37 -0.12
C ARG A 83 5.68 0.50 -1.07
N SER A 84 6.96 0.77 -1.28
CA SER A 84 7.82 0.01 -2.19
C SER A 84 8.00 -1.45 -1.78
N TYR A 85 7.75 -1.81 -0.51
CA TYR A 85 7.88 -3.19 -0.04
C TYR A 85 6.96 -4.16 -0.77
N ILE A 86 5.76 -3.72 -1.18
CA ILE A 86 4.86 -4.59 -1.94
C ILE A 86 5.37 -4.87 -3.35
N GLU A 87 6.05 -3.90 -3.97
CA GLU A 87 6.66 -4.06 -5.29
C GLU A 87 7.83 -5.04 -5.21
N SER A 88 8.67 -4.92 -4.17
CA SER A 88 9.74 -5.89 -3.89
C SER A 88 9.18 -7.29 -3.62
N PHE A 89 8.09 -7.41 -2.87
CA PHE A 89 7.41 -8.69 -2.63
C PHE A 89 6.95 -9.33 -3.94
N PHE A 90 6.23 -8.59 -4.80
CA PHE A 90 5.78 -9.13 -6.08
C PHE A 90 6.93 -9.47 -7.04
N SER A 91 8.00 -8.68 -7.01
CA SER A 91 9.21 -8.97 -7.78
C SER A 91 9.82 -10.30 -7.34
N ARG A 92 9.99 -10.52 -6.03
CA ARG A 92 10.48 -11.79 -5.47
C ARG A 92 9.55 -12.95 -5.81
N LEU A 93 8.24 -12.78 -5.63
CA LEU A 93 7.25 -13.82 -5.94
C LEU A 93 7.37 -14.31 -7.39
N LYS A 94 7.47 -13.37 -8.34
CA LYS A 94 7.59 -13.67 -9.77
C LYS A 94 8.96 -14.27 -10.12
N GLN A 95 10.04 -13.78 -9.52
CA GLN A 95 11.38 -14.34 -9.76
C GLN A 95 11.51 -15.76 -9.21
N THR A 96 10.96 -16.04 -8.03
CA THR A 96 11.08 -17.36 -7.39
C THR A 96 10.17 -18.41 -8.02
N PHE A 97 8.92 -18.06 -8.37
CA PHE A 97 7.92 -19.04 -8.83
C PHE A 97 7.53 -18.91 -10.30
N GLY A 98 8.08 -17.94 -11.02
CA GLY A 98 7.73 -17.64 -12.40
C GLY A 98 6.42 -16.85 -12.56
N PHE A 99 6.10 -16.53 -13.82
CA PHE A 99 4.93 -15.73 -14.18
C PHE A 99 3.66 -16.56 -14.44
N SER A 100 3.78 -17.89 -14.53
CA SER A 100 2.70 -18.79 -14.89
C SER A 100 2.16 -19.59 -13.70
N PHE A 101 0.88 -19.94 -13.80
CA PHE A 101 0.24 -20.92 -12.93
C PHE A 101 0.15 -22.24 -13.69
N ARG A 102 0.35 -23.36 -13.00
CA ARG A 102 0.24 -24.69 -13.63
C ARG A 102 -1.22 -25.13 -13.75
N ASN A 103 -2.06 -24.68 -12.83
CA ASN A 103 -3.46 -25.07 -12.77
C ASN A 103 -4.33 -24.29 -13.75
N LYS A 104 -5.27 -24.99 -14.40
CA LYS A 104 -6.26 -24.38 -15.32
C LYS A 104 -7.52 -23.88 -14.61
N SER A 105 -7.87 -24.47 -13.47
CA SER A 105 -9.04 -24.08 -12.67
C SER A 105 -8.71 -22.87 -11.79
N GLU A 106 -9.60 -21.87 -11.76
CA GLU A 106 -9.40 -20.64 -10.97
C GLU A 106 -9.26 -20.91 -9.47
N THR A 107 -10.09 -21.81 -8.91
CA THR A 107 -9.99 -22.23 -7.50
C THR A 107 -8.63 -22.83 -7.19
N ASN A 108 -8.06 -23.60 -8.11
CA ASN A 108 -6.74 -24.20 -7.92
C ASN A 108 -5.61 -23.18 -8.12
N ARG A 109 -5.78 -22.18 -9.00
CA ARG A 109 -4.83 -21.06 -9.16
C ARG A 109 -4.79 -20.18 -7.91
N GLU A 110 -5.94 -19.92 -7.29
CA GLU A 110 -6.02 -19.21 -6.01
C GLU A 110 -5.24 -19.94 -4.91
N LYS A 111 -5.46 -21.26 -4.76
CA LYS A 111 -4.72 -22.10 -3.81
C LYS A 111 -3.22 -22.13 -4.11
N GLU A 112 -2.85 -22.28 -5.38
CA GLU A 112 -1.46 -22.24 -5.82
C GLU A 112 -0.79 -20.92 -5.45
N LEU A 113 -1.47 -19.78 -5.65
CA LEU A 113 -0.98 -18.46 -5.27
C LEU A 113 -0.80 -18.32 -3.76
N LEU A 114 -1.79 -18.77 -2.97
CA LEU A 114 -1.71 -18.73 -1.51
C LEU A 114 -0.51 -19.53 -0.97
N VAL A 115 -0.27 -20.73 -1.51
CA VAL A 115 0.88 -21.56 -1.14
C VAL A 115 2.20 -20.86 -1.51
N LYS A 116 2.31 -20.28 -2.71
CA LYS A 116 3.50 -19.52 -3.14
C LYS A 116 3.78 -18.33 -2.22
N CYS A 117 2.74 -17.56 -1.84
CA CYS A 117 2.87 -16.46 -0.88
C CYS A 117 3.32 -16.95 0.50
N TYR A 118 2.76 -18.05 1.00
CA TYR A 118 3.14 -18.64 2.27
C TYR A 118 4.61 -19.09 2.27
N LEU A 119 5.05 -19.79 1.23
CA LEU A 119 6.45 -20.21 1.07
C LEU A 119 7.40 -19.02 1.01
N LEU A 120 7.04 -17.94 0.31
CA LEU A 120 7.87 -16.74 0.23
C LEU A 120 8.03 -16.04 1.60
N ASN A 121 6.97 -16.03 2.40
CA ASN A 121 7.04 -15.54 3.78
C ASN A 121 7.96 -16.43 4.62
N LYS A 122 7.87 -17.76 4.48
CA LYS A 122 8.79 -18.70 5.16
C LYS A 122 10.25 -18.54 4.73
N PHE A 123 10.53 -18.27 3.47
CA PHE A 123 11.90 -17.95 3.04
C PHE A 123 12.41 -16.67 3.71
N THR A 124 11.54 -15.68 3.90
CA THR A 124 11.88 -14.44 4.62
C THR A 124 12.19 -14.69 6.09
N ASP A 125 11.49 -15.63 6.75
CA ASP A 125 11.78 -16.05 8.14
C ASP A 125 13.14 -16.76 8.25
N ILE A 126 13.53 -17.55 7.25
CA ILE A 126 14.81 -18.28 7.23
C ILE A 126 15.99 -17.34 6.99
N GLY A 127 15.82 -16.37 6.07
CA GLY A 127 16.86 -15.38 5.82
C GLY A 127 16.59 -14.51 4.60
N MET A 128 17.14 -13.30 4.63
CA MET A 128 17.16 -12.38 3.49
C MET A 128 18.60 -12.04 3.13
N ALA A 129 18.83 -11.76 1.85
CA ALA A 129 20.11 -11.26 1.38
C ALA A 129 20.46 -9.96 2.13
N LYS A 130 21.67 -9.91 2.69
CA LYS A 130 22.23 -8.69 3.28
C LYS A 130 22.98 -7.97 2.17
N PHE A 131 22.64 -6.72 1.93
CA PHE A 131 23.32 -5.87 0.96
C PHE A 131 24.14 -4.84 1.73
N GLU A 132 25.43 -4.77 1.45
CA GLU A 132 26.29 -3.69 1.92
C GLU A 132 26.34 -2.61 0.84
N ILE A 133 26.23 -1.35 1.25
CA ILE A 133 26.37 -0.23 0.34
C ILE A 133 27.87 -0.06 0.10
N ALA A 134 28.31 -0.32 -1.13
CA ALA A 134 29.67 0.00 -1.55
C ALA A 134 29.87 1.51 -1.36
N SER A 135 30.79 1.87 -0.45
CA SER A 135 31.21 3.24 -0.15
C SER A 135 32.28 3.69 -1.13
#